data_AF-A0AAW9NAE4-F1
#
_entry.id   AF-A0AAW9NAE4-F1
#
_cell.length_a   1.000
_cell.length_b   1.000
_cell.length_c   1.000
_cell.angle_alpha   90.00
_cell.angle_beta   90.00
_cell.angle_gamma   90.00
#
_symmetry.space_group_name_H-M   'P 1'
#
loop_
_entity.id
_entity.type
_entity.pdbx_description
1 polymer ?
#
loop_
_entity_poly.entity_id
_entity_poly.type
_entity_poly.pdbx_seq_one_letter_code
_entity_poly.pdbx_strand_id
1 'polypeptide(L)'
;MRKLIIGIVIISLIIFAYYYYIAQIDKKNNKLDLNVEQSLEHQLTTKDYESFTYKITNNTNKNFNLLFATGNEIDVEFKTITNSPIKEGNIITVESQPTKKHKKDFNKGDTWEYTIKINSKLLSKGDYQLTAQFIPSNASTLNKVEQIITHP
;
A
#
# COMPACT_ATOMS: atom_id res chain seq x y z
N MET A 1 -40.13 -22.27 -29.23
CA MET A 1 -38.66 -21.97 -29.22
C MET A 1 -38.29 -20.69 -28.48
N ARG A 2 -38.82 -19.51 -28.85
CA ARG A 2 -38.41 -18.21 -28.27
C ARG A 2 -38.48 -18.11 -26.72
N LYS A 3 -39.55 -18.62 -26.10
CA LYS A 3 -39.72 -18.63 -24.63
C LYS A 3 -38.73 -19.56 -23.90
N LEU A 4 -38.30 -20.64 -24.55
CA LEU A 4 -37.40 -21.65 -23.99
C LEU A 4 -35.94 -21.14 -23.99
N ILE A 5 -35.55 -20.41 -25.04
CA ILE A 5 -34.25 -19.73 -25.15
C ILE A 5 -34.11 -18.64 -24.06
N ILE A 6 -35.17 -17.85 -23.82
CA ILE A 6 -35.15 -16.81 -22.78
C ILE A 6 -34.95 -17.43 -21.39
N GLY A 7 -35.60 -18.57 -21.09
CA GLY A 7 -35.42 -19.27 -19.82
C GLY A 7 -33.98 -19.75 -19.59
N ILE A 8 -33.35 -20.32 -20.63
CA ILE A 8 -31.95 -20.79 -20.55
C ILE A 8 -30.99 -19.62 -20.30
N VAL A 9 -31.18 -18.48 -20.98
CA VAL A 9 -30.33 -17.29 -20.81
C VAL A 9 -30.45 -16.74 -19.38
N ILE A 10 -31.66 -16.70 -18.82
CA ILE A 10 -31.89 -16.24 -17.45
C ILE A 10 -31.21 -17.17 -16.44
N ILE A 11 -31.33 -18.49 -16.61
CA ILE A 11 -30.67 -19.47 -15.72
C ILE A 11 -29.15 -19.32 -15.79
N SER A 12 -28.57 -19.17 -16.99
CA SER A 12 -27.13 -18.96 -17.16
C SER A 12 -26.64 -17.66 -16.50
N LEU A 13 -27.42 -16.59 -16.57
CA LEU A 13 -27.08 -15.31 -15.91
C LEU A 13 -27.12 -15.43 -14.37
N ILE A 14 -28.10 -16.15 -13.82
CA ILE A 14 -28.20 -16.40 -12.38
C ILE A 14 -27.00 -17.22 -11.89
N ILE A 15 -26.63 -18.26 -12.64
CA ILE A 15 -25.46 -19.10 -12.34
C ILE A 15 -24.17 -18.26 -12.40
N PHE A 16 -24.01 -17.43 -13.44
CA PHE A 16 -22.85 -16.55 -13.56
C PHE A 16 -22.76 -15.54 -12.41
N ALA A 17 -23.87 -14.90 -12.05
CA ALA A 17 -23.93 -13.97 -10.92
C ALA A 17 -23.60 -14.65 -9.59
N TYR A 18 -24.06 -15.89 -9.39
CA TYR A 18 -23.77 -16.69 -8.20
C TYR A 18 -22.28 -17.03 -8.07
N TYR A 19 -21.65 -17.51 -9.14
CA TYR A 19 -20.20 -17.78 -9.13
C TYR A 19 -19.37 -16.50 -8.95
N TYR A 20 -19.78 -15.39 -9.57
CA TYR A 20 -19.14 -14.09 -9.37
C TYR A 20 -19.24 -13.62 -7.91
N TYR A 21 -20.40 -13.81 -7.28
CA TYR A 21 -20.64 -13.49 -5.88
C TYR A 21 -19.77 -14.33 -4.94
N ILE A 22 -19.67 -15.64 -5.15
CA ILE A 22 -18.77 -16.52 -4.37
C ILE A 22 -17.32 -16.07 -4.53
N ALA A 23 -16.85 -15.78 -5.75
CA ALA A 23 -15.49 -15.32 -5.98
C ALA A 23 -15.15 -13.99 -5.26
N GLN A 24 -16.14 -13.10 -5.12
CA GLN A 24 -15.98 -11.85 -4.36
C GLN A 24 -15.95 -12.10 -2.85
N ILE A 25 -16.79 -13.02 -2.34
CA ILE A 25 -16.76 -13.44 -0.94
C ILE A 25 -15.45 -14.13 -0.59
N ASP A 26 -14.97 -15.05 -1.42
CA ASP A 26 -13.70 -15.74 -1.19
C ASP A 26 -12.52 -14.78 -1.21
N LYS A 27 -12.54 -13.73 -2.06
CA LYS A 27 -11.54 -12.66 -2.01
C LYS A 27 -11.58 -11.87 -0.71
N LYS A 28 -12.77 -11.65 -0.15
CA LYS A 28 -12.96 -10.91 1.11
C LYS A 28 -12.61 -11.77 2.33
N ASN A 29 -12.92 -13.06 2.31
CA ASN A 29 -12.73 -14.00 3.42
C ASN A 29 -11.33 -14.66 3.44
N ASN A 30 -10.62 -14.74 2.31
CA ASN A 30 -9.26 -15.28 2.24
C ASN A 30 -8.17 -14.20 2.35
N LYS A 31 -8.52 -12.95 2.68
CA LYS A 31 -7.51 -11.91 2.90
C LYS A 31 -6.81 -12.22 4.22
N LEU A 32 -5.51 -12.54 4.15
CA LEU A 32 -4.72 -12.89 5.33
C LEU A 32 -4.58 -11.67 6.23
N ASP A 33 -4.95 -11.77 7.50
CA ASP A 33 -4.62 -10.71 8.46
C ASP A 33 -3.14 -10.81 8.82
N LEU A 34 -2.38 -9.82 8.34
CA LEU A 34 -0.94 -9.76 8.50
C LEU A 34 -0.61 -8.81 9.65
N ASN A 35 -0.28 -9.40 10.80
CA ASN A 35 0.17 -8.66 11.97
C ASN A 35 1.68 -8.39 11.88
N VAL A 36 2.05 -7.25 11.32
CA VAL A 36 3.44 -6.82 11.14
C VAL A 36 3.74 -5.59 11.96
N GLU A 37 4.96 -5.49 12.46
CA GLU A 37 5.47 -4.24 13.01
C GLU A 37 5.90 -3.35 11.85
N GLN A 38 5.51 -2.08 11.91
CA GLN A 38 5.83 -1.09 10.90
C GLN A 38 6.37 0.14 11.62
N SER A 39 7.44 0.74 11.09
CA SER A 39 8.00 1.99 11.61
C SER A 39 8.43 2.91 10.48
N LEU A 40 8.40 4.21 10.75
CA LEU A 40 8.87 5.26 9.85
C LEU A 40 9.84 6.14 10.62
N GLU A 41 11.09 6.18 10.17
CA GLU A 41 12.19 6.83 10.86
C GLU A 41 12.80 7.89 9.94
N HIS A 42 12.98 9.11 10.45
CA HIS A 42 13.71 10.15 9.71
C HIS A 42 15.21 9.82 9.70
N GLN A 43 15.81 9.82 8.51
CA GLN A 43 17.24 9.56 8.34
C GLN A 43 18.05 10.86 8.21
N LEU A 44 17.65 11.75 7.30
CA LEU A 44 18.48 12.85 6.85
C LEU A 44 17.66 14.01 6.30
N THR A 45 18.02 15.23 6.69
CA THR A 45 17.55 16.47 6.06
C THR A 45 18.70 17.08 5.25
N THR A 46 18.42 17.43 4.00
CA THR A 46 19.35 18.19 3.14
C THR A 46 18.64 19.41 2.56
N LYS A 47 19.37 20.25 1.81
CA LYS A 47 18.77 21.36 1.05
C LYS A 47 17.78 20.88 -0.02
N ASP A 48 17.97 19.66 -0.51
CA ASP A 48 17.30 19.17 -1.72
C ASP A 48 16.18 18.18 -1.39
N TYR A 49 16.34 17.41 -0.31
CA TYR A 49 15.38 16.40 0.10
C TYR A 49 15.48 16.07 1.59
N GLU A 50 14.39 15.53 2.12
CA GLU A 50 14.31 14.79 3.39
C GLU A 50 14.17 13.30 3.09
N SER A 51 14.88 12.45 3.85
CA SER A 51 14.91 11.00 3.68
C SER A 51 14.37 10.29 4.90
N PHE A 52 13.56 9.27 4.68
CA PHE A 52 12.94 8.44 5.70
C PHE A 52 13.15 6.96 5.37
N THR A 53 13.36 6.14 6.40
CA THR A 53 13.29 4.68 6.27
C THR A 53 11.95 4.20 6.76
N TYR A 54 11.24 3.50 5.90
CA TYR A 54 10.07 2.72 6.28
C TYR A 54 10.48 1.27 6.45
N LYS A 55 10.29 0.72 7.66
CA LYS A 55 10.62 -0.67 8.01
C LYS A 55 9.36 -1.47 8.27
N ILE A 56 9.40 -2.73 7.86
CA ILE A 56 8.30 -3.69 8.04
C ILE A 56 8.92 -5.00 8.54
N THR A 57 8.52 -5.44 9.72
CA THR A 57 9.06 -6.65 10.34
C THR A 57 7.96 -7.67 10.59
N ASN A 58 8.19 -8.91 10.13
CA ASN A 58 7.32 -10.04 10.43
C ASN A 58 7.67 -10.63 11.80
N ASN A 59 7.04 -10.09 12.85
CA ASN A 59 7.17 -10.61 14.21
C ASN A 59 6.23 -11.79 14.52
N THR A 60 5.46 -12.26 13.53
CA THR A 60 4.61 -13.43 13.73
C THR A 60 5.44 -14.71 13.75
N ASN A 61 4.85 -15.80 14.21
CA ASN A 61 5.46 -17.12 14.13
C ASN A 61 5.22 -17.85 12.80
N LYS A 62 4.75 -17.15 11.76
CA LYS A 62 4.37 -17.71 10.46
C LYS A 62 5.16 -17.07 9.31
N ASN A 63 5.36 -17.84 8.25
CA ASN A 63 5.84 -17.34 6.97
C ASN A 63 4.64 -17.01 6.09
N PHE A 64 4.75 -15.96 5.27
CA PHE A 64 3.71 -15.55 4.36
C PHE A 64 4.22 -15.51 2.92
N ASN A 65 3.39 -15.96 1.97
CA ASN A 65 3.62 -15.71 0.56
C ASN A 65 2.72 -14.53 0.14
N LEU A 66 3.34 -13.36 -0.03
CA LEU A 66 2.63 -12.12 -0.31
C LEU A 66 2.57 -11.85 -1.82
N LEU A 67 1.42 -11.36 -2.27
CA LEU A 67 1.16 -11.00 -3.66
C LEU A 67 1.07 -9.48 -3.80
N PHE A 68 1.76 -8.91 -4.77
CA PHE A 68 1.68 -7.48 -5.09
C PHE A 68 1.16 -7.31 -6.51
N ALA A 69 -0.13 -6.97 -6.66
CA ALA A 69 -0.82 -6.96 -7.94
C ALA A 69 -0.41 -5.79 -8.85
N THR A 70 -0.08 -4.64 -8.26
CA THR A 70 0.35 -3.43 -8.97
C THR A 70 1.87 -3.31 -9.07
N GLY A 71 2.62 -4.12 -8.30
CA GLY A 71 4.06 -4.03 -8.13
C GLY A 71 4.47 -3.22 -6.90
N ASN A 72 3.71 -2.18 -6.54
CA ASN A 72 4.00 -1.38 -5.36
C ASN A 72 3.83 -2.24 -4.10
N GLU A 73 4.87 -2.28 -3.27
CA GLU A 73 4.86 -3.01 -2.00
C GLU A 73 4.33 -2.14 -0.85
N ILE A 74 4.55 -0.82 -0.92
CA ILE A 74 4.08 0.17 0.06
C ILE A 74 3.31 1.30 -0.62
N ASP A 75 2.35 1.87 0.10
CA ASP A 75 1.65 3.10 -0.26
C ASP A 75 2.18 4.24 0.61
N VAL A 76 2.37 5.41 0.00
CA VAL A 76 2.95 6.58 0.68
C VAL A 76 2.13 7.80 0.32
N GLU A 77 1.61 8.49 1.34
CA GLU A 77 0.87 9.75 1.16
C GLU A 77 1.60 10.88 1.90
N PHE A 78 1.65 12.06 1.27
CA PHE A 78 2.22 13.27 1.86
C PHE A 78 1.19 14.40 1.77
N LYS A 79 0.88 15.02 2.90
CA LYS A 79 -0.17 16.05 3.02
C LYS A 79 0.34 17.25 3.83
N THR A 80 -0.15 18.44 3.51
CA THR A 80 0.05 19.61 4.36
C THR A 80 -0.93 19.60 5.52
N ILE A 81 -0.46 19.98 6.70
CA ILE A 81 -1.29 20.16 7.91
C ILE A 81 -1.73 21.63 8.02
N THR A 82 -0.83 22.56 7.71
CA THR A 82 -1.04 24.01 7.87
C THR A 82 -1.57 24.71 6.62
N ASN A 83 -2.09 23.98 5.63
CA ASN A 83 -2.48 24.50 4.30
C ASN A 83 -1.32 25.22 3.57
N SER A 84 -0.08 24.86 3.87
CA SER A 84 1.08 25.40 3.19
C SER A 84 1.13 24.86 1.75
N PRO A 85 1.31 25.73 0.73
CA PRO A 85 1.33 25.29 -0.65
C PRO A 85 2.54 24.40 -0.94
N ILE A 86 2.31 23.31 -1.65
CA ILE A 86 3.35 22.47 -2.25
C ILE A 86 3.50 22.92 -3.70
N LYS A 87 4.71 23.26 -4.13
CA LYS A 87 4.98 23.65 -5.52
C LYS A 87 4.73 22.45 -6.44
N GLU A 88 4.28 22.71 -7.66
CA GLU A 88 4.04 21.66 -8.66
C GLU A 88 5.31 20.85 -8.93
N GLY A 89 5.18 19.52 -8.98
CA GLY A 89 6.28 18.60 -9.24
C GLY A 89 6.11 17.27 -8.52
N ASN A 90 7.08 16.37 -8.72
CA ASN A 90 7.11 15.10 -8.01
C ASN A 90 7.69 15.31 -6.60
N ILE A 91 6.82 15.28 -5.60
CA ILE A 91 7.17 15.55 -4.20
C ILE A 91 7.70 14.32 -3.46
N ILE A 92 7.19 13.12 -3.77
CA ILE A 92 7.55 11.88 -3.09
C ILE A 92 8.26 10.96 -4.09
N THR A 93 9.33 10.32 -3.66
CA THR A 93 9.94 9.20 -4.38
C THR A 93 10.17 8.06 -3.41
N VAL A 94 9.70 6.87 -3.75
CA VAL A 94 10.01 5.64 -3.00
C VAL A 94 11.03 4.85 -3.79
N GLU A 95 12.22 4.67 -3.22
CA GLU A 95 13.27 3.94 -3.89
C GLU A 95 13.01 2.43 -3.86
N SER A 96 13.44 1.74 -4.91
CA SER A 96 13.47 0.27 -4.97
C SER A 96 12.11 -0.44 -4.91
N GLN A 97 11.00 0.24 -5.29
CA GLN A 97 9.74 -0.46 -5.51
C GLN A 97 9.72 -1.21 -6.86
N PRO A 98 9.33 -2.49 -6.87
CA PRO A 98 9.00 -3.19 -8.11
C PRO A 98 7.83 -2.49 -8.83
N THR A 99 7.88 -2.44 -10.16
CA THR A 99 6.82 -1.81 -10.98
C THR A 99 5.89 -2.83 -11.62
N LYS A 100 6.16 -4.12 -11.42
CA LYS A 100 5.40 -5.23 -12.00
C LYS A 100 4.84 -6.12 -10.91
N LYS A 101 3.72 -6.76 -11.25
CA LYS A 101 3.12 -7.79 -10.41
C LYS A 101 4.16 -8.85 -10.06
N HIS A 102 4.27 -9.17 -8.77
CA HIS A 102 5.20 -10.17 -8.29
C HIS A 102 4.71 -10.84 -7.00
N LYS A 103 5.46 -11.85 -6.57
CA LYS A 103 5.27 -12.55 -5.30
C LYS A 103 6.54 -12.43 -4.49
N LYS A 104 6.42 -12.42 -3.17
CA LYS A 104 7.56 -12.35 -2.26
C LYS A 104 7.26 -13.12 -0.99
N ASP A 105 8.20 -13.95 -0.56
CA ASP A 105 8.10 -14.69 0.70
C ASP A 105 8.56 -13.79 1.84
N PHE A 106 7.70 -13.62 2.84
CA PHE A 106 7.95 -12.86 4.06
C PHE A 106 8.01 -13.81 5.24
N ASN A 107 9.22 -14.24 5.58
CA ASN A 107 9.45 -15.26 6.59
C ASN A 107 9.41 -14.66 7.99
N LYS A 108 9.23 -15.52 9.00
CA LYS A 108 9.34 -15.15 10.40
C LYS A 108 10.69 -14.48 10.67
N GLY A 109 10.64 -13.28 11.26
CA GLY A 109 11.82 -12.49 11.61
C GLY A 109 12.39 -11.65 10.47
N ASP A 110 11.85 -11.77 9.25
CA ASP A 110 12.28 -10.92 8.13
C ASP A 110 11.95 -9.46 8.42
N THR A 111 12.86 -8.56 8.05
CA THR A 111 12.64 -7.12 8.02
C THR A 111 12.91 -6.61 6.61
N TRP A 112 11.96 -5.86 6.06
CA TRP A 112 12.09 -5.17 4.78
C TRP A 112 12.15 -3.67 5.00
N GLU A 113 13.00 -3.00 4.22
CA GLU A 113 13.23 -1.57 4.34
C GLU A 113 12.99 -0.88 2.99
N TYR A 114 12.39 0.32 3.06
CA TYR A 114 12.13 1.17 1.90
C TYR A 114 12.61 2.59 2.22
N THR A 115 13.29 3.21 1.27
CA THR A 115 13.71 4.61 1.38
C THR A 115 12.64 5.50 0.75
N ILE A 116 12.12 6.44 1.52
CA ILE A 116 11.17 7.45 1.07
C ILE A 116 11.89 8.80 1.06
N LYS A 117 11.87 9.49 -0.07
CA LYS A 117 12.45 10.82 -0.23
C LYS A 117 11.35 11.85 -0.51
N ILE A 118 11.40 12.95 0.24
CA ILE A 118 10.53 14.12 0.07
C ILE A 118 11.37 15.26 -0.52
N ASN A 119 10.94 15.84 -1.63
CA ASN A 119 11.66 16.93 -2.29
C ASN A 119 11.44 18.27 -1.56
N SER A 120 12.40 18.63 -0.69
CA SER A 120 12.32 19.83 0.16
C SER A 120 12.23 21.13 -0.63
N LYS A 121 12.71 21.19 -1.88
CA LYS A 121 12.63 22.42 -2.72
C LYS A 121 11.19 22.80 -3.09
N LEU A 122 10.30 21.82 -3.09
CA LEU A 122 8.89 21.98 -3.40
C LEU A 122 8.06 22.34 -2.16
N LEU A 123 8.65 22.24 -0.96
CA LEU A 123 8.00 22.61 0.29
C LEU A 123 8.05 24.12 0.51
N SER A 124 7.01 24.62 1.16
CA SER A 124 6.98 25.94 1.76
C SER A 124 7.16 25.78 3.27
N LYS A 125 7.41 26.87 3.98
CA LYS A 125 7.41 26.82 5.45
C LYS A 125 6.08 26.29 5.98
N GLY A 126 6.13 25.34 6.91
CA GLY A 126 4.94 24.77 7.54
C GLY A 126 5.11 23.32 7.98
N ASP A 127 4.00 22.74 8.43
CA ASP A 127 3.97 21.36 8.91
C ASP A 127 3.29 20.44 7.89
N TYR A 128 3.87 19.25 7.74
CA TYR A 128 3.48 18.23 6.80
C TYR A 128 3.35 16.88 7.50
N GLN A 129 2.47 16.03 6.97
CA GLN A 129 2.28 14.66 7.42
C GLN A 129 2.73 13.72 6.32
N LEU A 130 3.70 12.86 6.63
CA LEU A 130 4.07 11.72 5.82
C LEU A 130 3.41 10.48 6.41
N THR A 131 2.73 9.69 5.60
CA THR A 131 2.17 8.40 5.99
C THR A 131 2.66 7.30 5.07
N ALA A 132 2.91 6.12 5.63
CA ALA A 132 3.31 4.94 4.88
C ALA A 132 2.49 3.72 5.33
N GLN A 133 2.17 2.84 4.38
CA GLN A 133 1.44 1.61 4.64
C GLN A 133 1.97 0.45 3.80
N PHE A 134 2.08 -0.73 4.39
CA PHE A 134 2.34 -1.95 3.62
C PHE A 134 1.07 -2.47 2.94
N ILE A 135 1.10 -2.71 1.63
CA ILE A 135 -0.10 -2.98 0.81
C ILE A 135 -0.05 -4.29 -0.01
N PRO A 136 0.21 -5.45 0.60
CA PRO A 136 0.05 -6.73 -0.08
C PRO A 136 -1.40 -6.90 -0.57
N SER A 137 -1.57 -7.38 -1.80
CA SER A 137 -2.89 -7.52 -2.44
C SER A 137 -3.73 -8.67 -1.86
N ASN A 138 -3.10 -9.67 -1.25
CA ASN A 138 -3.74 -10.83 -0.63
C ASN A 138 -3.77 -10.78 0.91
N ALA A 139 -3.31 -9.68 1.51
CA ALA A 139 -3.29 -9.54 2.96
C ALA A 139 -3.75 -8.15 3.41
N SER A 140 -4.32 -8.08 4.61
CA SER A 140 -4.71 -6.85 5.27
C SER A 140 -3.64 -6.50 6.30
N THR A 141 -3.23 -5.24 6.35
CA THR A 141 -2.31 -4.71 7.36
C THR A 141 -3.08 -3.70 8.18
N LEU A 142 -3.00 -3.81 9.50
CA LEU A 142 -3.87 -3.03 10.39
C LEU A 142 -3.39 -1.59 10.59
N ASN A 143 -2.11 -1.31 10.34
CA ASN A 143 -1.50 -0.06 10.77
C ASN A 143 -0.93 0.74 9.58
N LYS A 144 -1.33 2.00 9.47
CA LYS A 144 -0.52 3.03 8.81
C LYS A 144 0.42 3.60 9.85
N VAL A 145 1.63 3.98 9.45
CA VAL A 145 2.53 4.78 10.30
C VAL A 145 2.57 6.19 9.77
N GLU A 146 2.82 7.14 10.66
CA GLU A 146 2.84 8.55 10.34
C GLU A 146 4.05 9.25 10.97
N GLN A 147 4.50 10.29 10.29
CA GLN A 147 5.54 11.17 10.78
C GLN A 147 5.22 12.63 10.41
N ILE A 148 5.40 13.51 11.39
CA ILE A 148 5.26 14.95 11.22
C ILE A 148 6.60 15.54 10.82
N ILE A 149 6.57 16.41 9.82
CA ILE A 149 7.71 17.08 9.24
C ILE A 149 7.48 18.59 9.35
N THR A 150 8.36 19.28 10.06
CA THR A 150 8.34 20.74 10.18
C THR A 150 9.39 21.33 9.27
N HIS A 151 8.95 22.03 8.22
CA HIS A 151 9.81 22.71 7.27
C HIS A 151 9.98 24.19 7.67
N PRO A 152 11.21 24.67 7.92
CA PRO A 152 11.47 26.00 8.50
C PRO A 152 11.27 27.19 7.54
#